data_AF-A0A3D4PKT7-F1
#
_entry.id   AF-A0A3D4PKT7-F1
#
_cell.length_a   1.000
_cell.length_b   1.000
_cell.length_c   1.000
_cell.angle_alpha   90.00
_cell.angle_beta   90.00
_cell.angle_gamma   90.00
#
_symmetry.space_group_name_H-M   'P 1'
#
loop_
_entity.id
_entity.type
_entity.pdbx_description
1 polymer ?
#
loop_
_entity_poly.entity_id
_entity_poly.type
_entity_poly.pdbx_seq_one_letter_code
_entity_poly.pdbx_strand_id
1 'polypeptide(L)'
;MPNSSTHFLPQGFRTAGIYCGVKSNKSARDLTVFLSESDCVAAGVFTTNKVCGAPVQISRERVPGENVRAIVINSGNSNACTGEQGLADARTMTARIAEEINCPAESVLVCSTGVIGVPLPVDRICDHVPELFDNLGETPEHLKQAAQAMMTTDTFPKIISRRVNLDGGTITLTGVAKGAAMIAPNMATMLGVVMSDVKLTP
;
A
#
# COMPACT_ATOMS: atom_id res chain seq x y z
N MET A 1 5.63 27.16 0.83
CA MET A 1 5.46 25.88 1.56
C MET A 1 4.05 25.39 1.28
N PRO A 2 3.79 24.15 0.84
CA PRO A 2 2.42 23.73 0.59
C PRO A 2 1.68 23.62 1.93
N ASN A 3 0.54 24.31 2.02
CA ASN A 3 -0.30 24.43 3.19
C ASN A 3 -0.70 23.07 3.79
N SER A 4 -0.59 23.00 5.12
CA SER A 4 -0.91 21.89 6.03
C SER A 4 -2.40 21.45 6.05
N SER A 5 -3.21 21.76 5.03
CA SER A 5 -4.66 21.52 5.01
C SER A 5 -5.19 20.87 3.71
N THR A 6 -4.32 20.29 2.88
CA THR A 6 -4.67 19.94 1.48
C THR A 6 -4.83 18.45 1.16
N HIS A 7 -4.64 17.55 2.12
CA HIS A 7 -4.81 16.11 1.91
C HIS A 7 -6.04 15.60 2.65
N PHE A 8 -6.80 14.74 2.00
CA PHE A 8 -8.02 14.14 2.56
C PHE A 8 -8.21 12.77 1.92
N LEU A 9 -8.85 11.84 2.64
CA LEU A 9 -9.22 10.55 2.09
C LEU A 9 -10.57 10.63 1.35
N PRO A 10 -10.78 9.82 0.29
CA PRO A 10 -12.12 9.62 -0.25
C PRO A 10 -13.01 8.96 0.81
N GLN A 11 -14.32 9.16 0.69
CA GLN A 11 -15.27 8.55 1.62
C GLN A 11 -15.13 7.01 1.62
N GLY A 12 -15.20 6.40 2.80
CA GLY A 12 -15.10 4.94 2.96
C GLY A 12 -13.67 4.39 2.90
N PHE A 13 -12.64 5.26 2.90
CA PHE A 13 -11.25 4.84 3.00
C PHE A 13 -10.64 5.22 4.34
N ARG A 14 -9.86 4.29 4.90
CA ARG A 14 -9.06 4.48 6.12
C ARG A 14 -7.63 4.03 5.85
N THR A 15 -6.68 4.61 6.58
CA THR A 15 -5.26 4.30 6.43
C THR A 15 -4.56 4.26 7.78
N ALA A 16 -3.47 3.52 7.85
CA ALA A 16 -2.57 3.51 9.01
C ALA A 16 -1.12 3.39 8.52
N GLY A 17 -0.18 3.92 9.29
CA GLY A 17 1.24 3.71 9.06
C GLY A 17 1.98 3.59 10.39
N ILE A 18 2.65 2.47 10.61
CA ILE A 18 3.35 2.16 11.85
C ILE A 18 4.79 1.73 11.59
N TYR A 19 5.57 1.63 12.67
CA TYR A 19 6.82 0.89 12.70
C TYR A 19 6.53 -0.54 13.17
N CYS A 20 6.89 -1.53 12.37
CA CYS A 20 6.82 -2.96 12.69
C CYS A 20 8.22 -3.60 12.77
N GLY A 21 9.29 -2.84 12.52
CA GLY A 21 10.66 -3.31 12.68
C GLY A 21 11.23 -4.08 11.49
N VAL A 22 10.75 -3.84 10.29
CA VAL A 22 11.46 -4.23 9.05
C VAL A 22 12.68 -3.34 8.85
N LYS A 23 12.55 -2.03 9.12
CA LYS A 23 13.67 -1.09 9.13
C LYS A 23 14.40 -1.16 10.48
N SER A 24 15.72 -0.97 10.44
CA SER A 24 16.53 -0.85 11.66
C SER A 24 16.31 0.47 12.41
N ASN A 25 15.90 1.53 11.71
CA ASN A 25 15.59 2.82 12.32
C ASN A 25 14.21 2.79 12.98
N LYS A 26 14.18 2.72 14.31
CA LYS A 26 12.94 2.69 15.13
C LYS A 26 12.06 3.93 15.01
N SER A 27 12.59 5.05 14.52
CA SER A 27 11.79 6.27 14.28
C SER A 27 11.09 6.28 12.91
N ALA A 28 11.43 5.34 12.03
CA ALA A 28 10.89 5.29 10.67
C ALA A 28 9.79 4.24 10.57
N ARG A 29 8.58 4.66 10.21
CA ARG A 29 7.48 3.76 9.85
C ARG A 29 7.87 2.88 8.65
N ASP A 30 7.36 1.67 8.61
CA ASP A 30 7.73 0.67 7.60
C ASP A 30 6.61 -0.34 7.25
N LEU A 31 5.40 -0.17 7.81
CA LEU A 31 4.21 -0.91 7.43
C LEU A 31 3.00 0.03 7.32
N THR A 32 2.22 -0.11 6.25
CA THR A 32 0.97 0.62 6.06
C THR A 32 -0.10 -0.25 5.42
N VAL A 33 -1.35 0.11 5.69
CA VAL A 33 -2.52 -0.39 4.99
C VAL A 33 -3.34 0.78 4.46
N PHE A 34 -3.81 0.65 3.22
CA PHE A 34 -4.89 1.44 2.65
C PHE A 34 -6.13 0.54 2.61
N LEU A 35 -7.13 0.85 3.42
CA LEU A 35 -8.33 0.05 3.59
C LEU A 35 -9.54 0.76 2.97
N SER A 36 -10.33 0.02 2.21
CA SER A 36 -11.71 0.37 1.90
C SER A 36 -12.68 -0.37 2.83
N GLU A 37 -13.64 0.38 3.37
CA GLU A 37 -14.72 -0.15 4.20
C GLU A 37 -15.72 -1.00 3.39
N SER A 38 -15.67 -0.92 2.06
CA SER A 38 -16.52 -1.68 1.13
C SER A 38 -15.72 -2.25 -0.04
N ASP A 39 -16.28 -3.23 -0.73
CA ASP A 39 -15.65 -3.84 -1.90
C ASP A 39 -15.35 -2.79 -2.99
N CYS A 40 -14.11 -2.77 -3.48
CA CYS A 40 -13.67 -1.86 -4.54
C CYS A 40 -13.35 -2.61 -5.83
N VAL A 41 -13.74 -1.98 -6.94
CA VAL A 41 -13.09 -2.20 -8.21
C VAL A 41 -11.65 -1.69 -8.13
N ALA A 42 -10.70 -2.55 -8.49
CA ALA A 42 -9.28 -2.23 -8.51
C ALA A 42 -8.66 -2.58 -9.84
N ALA A 43 -7.74 -1.71 -10.28
CA ALA A 43 -6.86 -1.94 -11.41
C ALA A 43 -5.41 -1.67 -10.97
N GLY A 44 -4.46 -2.34 -11.60
CA GLY A 44 -3.04 -2.16 -11.29
C GLY A 44 -2.17 -2.31 -12.52
N VAL A 45 -1.13 -1.48 -12.58
CA VAL A 45 -0.04 -1.59 -13.55
C VAL A 45 1.23 -1.93 -12.79
N PHE A 46 2.04 -2.81 -13.37
CA PHE A 46 3.20 -3.37 -12.69
C PHE A 46 4.45 -3.26 -13.56
N THR A 47 5.61 -3.34 -12.93
CA THR A 47 6.88 -3.37 -13.64
C THR A 47 6.89 -4.45 -14.73
N THR A 48 7.46 -4.12 -15.89
CA THR A 48 7.70 -5.05 -17.00
C THR A 48 9.04 -5.78 -16.87
N ASN A 49 9.78 -5.53 -15.78
CA ASN A 49 11.01 -6.24 -15.49
C ASN A 49 10.73 -7.75 -15.32
N LYS A 50 11.51 -8.58 -16.01
CA LYS A 50 11.45 -10.05 -15.89
C LYS A 50 11.75 -10.52 -14.46
N VAL A 51 12.62 -9.79 -13.75
CA VAL A 51 12.89 -10.00 -12.34
C VAL A 51 11.95 -9.10 -11.55
N CYS A 52 10.81 -9.64 -11.14
CA CYS A 52 9.83 -8.95 -10.32
C CYS A 52 9.70 -9.62 -8.95
N GLY A 53 9.45 -8.81 -7.91
CA GLY A 53 9.29 -9.32 -6.56
C GLY A 53 8.02 -10.16 -6.41
N ALA A 54 7.99 -11.04 -5.40
CA ALA A 54 6.82 -11.85 -5.09
C ALA A 54 5.52 -11.02 -4.92
N PRO A 55 5.53 -9.83 -4.28
CA PRO A 55 4.35 -8.96 -4.18
C PRO A 55 3.74 -8.56 -5.53
N VAL A 56 4.59 -8.35 -6.54
CA VAL A 56 4.15 -7.97 -7.88
C VAL A 56 3.41 -9.13 -8.53
N GLN A 57 3.88 -10.37 -8.35
CA GLN A 57 3.22 -11.55 -8.91
C GLN A 57 1.83 -11.73 -8.27
N ILE A 58 1.76 -11.70 -6.94
CA ILE A 58 0.51 -11.85 -6.18
C ILE A 58 -0.51 -10.75 -6.54
N SER A 59 -0.11 -9.49 -6.50
CA SER A 59 -1.05 -8.39 -6.78
C SER A 59 -1.48 -8.35 -8.24
N ARG A 60 -0.64 -8.80 -9.18
CA ARG A 60 -0.99 -8.89 -10.60
C ARG A 60 -2.04 -9.96 -10.87
N GLU A 61 -2.01 -11.07 -10.16
CA GLU A 61 -3.04 -12.13 -10.25
C GLU A 61 -4.41 -11.67 -9.74
N ARG A 62 -4.44 -10.63 -8.89
CA ARG A 62 -5.65 -10.13 -8.19
C ARG A 62 -6.30 -8.93 -8.86
N VAL A 63 -5.69 -8.35 -9.90
CA VAL A 63 -6.24 -7.19 -10.63
C VAL A 63 -6.29 -7.42 -12.15
N PRO A 64 -7.31 -6.92 -12.87
CA PRO A 64 -8.46 -6.19 -12.34
C PRO A 64 -9.34 -7.09 -11.44
N GLY A 65 -9.94 -6.49 -10.42
CA GLY A 65 -10.76 -7.21 -9.43
C GLY A 65 -11.91 -6.34 -8.94
N GLU A 66 -13.02 -6.97 -8.54
CA GLU A 66 -14.26 -6.26 -8.16
C GLU A 66 -14.45 -6.15 -6.63
N ASN A 67 -13.67 -6.91 -5.87
CA ASN A 67 -13.84 -7.13 -4.44
C ASN A 67 -12.56 -6.85 -3.64
N VAL A 68 -11.72 -5.92 -4.11
CA VAL A 68 -10.50 -5.53 -3.37
C VAL A 68 -10.90 -4.67 -2.18
N ARG A 69 -10.30 -4.95 -1.02
CA ARG A 69 -10.58 -4.30 0.26
C ARG A 69 -9.39 -3.60 0.86
N ALA A 70 -8.17 -4.07 0.61
CA ALA A 70 -6.99 -3.46 1.19
C ALA A 70 -5.77 -3.53 0.27
N ILE A 71 -4.84 -2.61 0.49
CA ILE A 71 -3.46 -2.69 -0.02
C ILE A 71 -2.53 -2.61 1.18
N VAL A 72 -1.80 -3.68 1.48
CA VAL A 72 -0.74 -3.69 2.50
C VAL A 72 0.62 -3.44 1.86
N ILE A 73 1.40 -2.55 2.48
CA ILE A 73 2.71 -2.16 1.97
C ILE A 73 3.73 -2.17 3.10
N ASN A 74 4.81 -2.93 2.92
CA ASN A 74 5.98 -2.81 3.78
C ASN A 74 7.11 -2.06 3.05
N SER A 75 7.97 -1.39 3.80
CA SER A 75 9.22 -0.82 3.29
C SER A 75 10.44 -1.27 4.08
N GLY A 76 11.63 -1.12 3.50
CA GLY A 76 12.90 -1.64 4.04
C GLY A 76 13.29 -3.01 3.46
N ASN A 77 12.32 -3.81 3.02
CA ASN A 77 12.55 -5.07 2.32
C ASN A 77 11.63 -5.15 1.07
N SER A 78 12.21 -5.49 -0.09
CA SER A 78 11.47 -5.57 -1.36
C SER A 78 10.74 -6.88 -1.62
N ASN A 79 11.04 -7.92 -0.83
CA ASN A 79 10.61 -9.29 -1.06
C ASN A 79 10.78 -9.72 -2.54
N ALA A 80 11.93 -9.36 -3.11
CA ALA A 80 12.32 -9.70 -4.48
C ALA A 80 13.53 -10.62 -4.47
N CYS A 81 13.60 -11.52 -5.46
CA CYS A 81 14.63 -12.55 -5.56
C CYS A 81 14.69 -13.48 -4.34
N THR A 82 13.52 -13.79 -3.75
CA THR A 82 13.35 -14.62 -2.54
C THR A 82 12.71 -15.99 -2.81
N GLY A 83 12.43 -16.30 -4.08
CA GLY A 83 11.90 -17.60 -4.50
C GLY A 83 10.51 -17.92 -3.95
N GLU A 84 10.21 -19.22 -3.79
CA GLU A 84 8.93 -19.71 -3.26
C GLU A 84 8.64 -19.18 -1.84
N GLN A 85 9.67 -19.02 -1.01
CA GLN A 85 9.50 -18.44 0.33
C GLN A 85 8.94 -17.02 0.24
N GLY A 86 9.45 -16.21 -0.69
CA GLY A 86 8.92 -14.85 -0.88
C GLY A 86 7.45 -14.81 -1.30
N LEU A 87 7.02 -15.77 -2.13
CA LEU A 87 5.62 -15.92 -2.52
C LEU A 87 4.76 -16.34 -1.33
N ALA A 88 5.23 -17.30 -0.52
CA ALA A 88 4.57 -17.71 0.71
C ALA A 88 4.44 -16.52 1.70
N ASP A 89 5.52 -15.78 1.93
CA ASP A 89 5.54 -14.61 2.82
C ASP A 89 4.54 -13.53 2.37
N ALA A 90 4.47 -13.25 1.07
CA ALA A 90 3.52 -12.29 0.52
C ALA A 90 2.06 -12.75 0.71
N ARG A 91 1.79 -14.05 0.50
CA ARG A 91 0.45 -14.64 0.75
C ARG A 91 0.09 -14.57 2.23
N THR A 92 1.00 -14.95 3.13
CA THR A 92 0.82 -14.86 4.59
C THR A 92 0.50 -13.43 5.02
N MET A 93 1.24 -12.43 4.52
CA MET A 93 0.97 -11.04 4.86
C MET A 93 -0.44 -10.60 4.41
N THR A 94 -0.89 -11.02 3.21
CA THR A 94 -2.25 -10.70 2.76
C THR A 94 -3.34 -11.45 3.52
N ALA A 95 -3.10 -12.71 3.88
CA ALA A 95 -4.03 -13.51 4.67
C ALA A 95 -4.22 -12.90 6.07
N ARG A 96 -3.14 -12.47 6.72
CA ARG A 96 -3.20 -11.84 8.04
C ARG A 96 -4.00 -10.54 8.05
N ILE A 97 -3.85 -9.71 7.01
CA ILE A 97 -4.65 -8.49 6.85
C ILE A 97 -6.12 -8.83 6.58
N ALA A 98 -6.38 -9.84 5.74
CA ALA A 98 -7.72 -10.29 5.40
C ALA A 98 -8.48 -10.87 6.60
N GLU A 99 -7.81 -11.61 7.48
CA GLU A 99 -8.36 -12.07 8.75
C GLU A 99 -8.85 -10.91 9.63
N GLU A 100 -8.04 -9.86 9.76
CA GLU A 100 -8.34 -8.70 10.60
C GLU A 100 -9.58 -7.92 10.12
N ILE A 101 -9.85 -7.94 8.82
CA ILE A 101 -11.02 -7.27 8.21
C ILE A 101 -12.12 -8.23 7.76
N ASN A 102 -12.00 -9.51 8.09
CA ASN A 102 -12.94 -10.58 7.75
C ASN A 102 -13.32 -10.61 6.26
N CYS A 103 -12.32 -10.68 5.38
CA CYS A 103 -12.50 -10.84 3.93
C CYS A 103 -11.66 -12.00 3.37
N PRO A 104 -11.87 -12.39 2.09
CA PRO A 104 -10.96 -13.32 1.41
C PRO A 104 -9.53 -12.74 1.31
N ALA A 105 -8.51 -13.60 1.37
CA ALA A 105 -7.11 -13.16 1.22
C ALA A 105 -6.82 -12.54 -0.16
N GLU A 106 -7.56 -12.99 -1.17
CA GLU A 106 -7.50 -12.51 -2.55
C GLU A 106 -8.04 -11.08 -2.69
N SER A 107 -8.84 -10.60 -1.73
CA SER A 107 -9.32 -9.22 -1.66
C SER A 107 -8.26 -8.23 -1.16
N VAL A 108 -7.06 -8.69 -0.80
CA VAL A 108 -5.98 -7.82 -0.32
C VAL A 108 -4.86 -7.78 -1.35
N LEU A 109 -4.40 -6.60 -1.74
CA LEU A 109 -3.18 -6.44 -2.56
C LEU A 109 -1.97 -6.21 -1.67
N VAL A 110 -0.79 -6.51 -2.21
CA VAL A 110 0.49 -6.41 -1.51
C VAL A 110 1.55 -5.71 -2.33
N CYS A 111 2.28 -4.80 -1.70
CA CYS A 111 3.48 -4.18 -2.25
C CYS A 111 4.62 -4.25 -1.24
N SER A 112 5.85 -4.35 -1.73
CA SER A 112 7.05 -4.28 -0.89
C SER A 112 8.13 -3.46 -1.57
N THR A 113 8.96 -2.78 -0.80
CA THR A 113 10.05 -1.97 -1.35
C THR A 113 11.24 -1.87 -0.41
N GLY A 114 12.46 -1.97 -0.92
CA GLY A 114 13.68 -1.94 -0.11
C GLY A 114 14.76 -2.86 -0.64
N VAL A 115 15.49 -3.51 0.25
CA VAL A 115 16.61 -4.39 -0.11
C VAL A 115 16.11 -5.63 -0.88
N ILE A 116 16.84 -6.04 -1.92
CA ILE A 116 16.58 -7.21 -2.77
C ILE A 116 17.39 -8.41 -2.28
N GLY A 117 16.83 -9.62 -2.39
CA GLY A 117 17.51 -10.89 -2.07
C GLY A 117 17.56 -11.23 -0.58
N VAL A 118 16.80 -10.50 0.25
CA VAL A 118 16.71 -10.74 1.71
C VAL A 118 15.31 -11.26 2.04
N PRO A 119 15.17 -12.39 2.76
CA PRO A 119 13.88 -12.90 3.20
C PRO A 119 13.06 -11.86 3.98
N LEU A 120 11.75 -11.84 3.77
CA LEU A 120 10.86 -10.92 4.48
C LEU A 120 10.71 -11.41 5.93
N PRO A 121 10.86 -10.55 6.96
CA PRO A 121 10.56 -10.93 8.33
C PRO A 121 9.03 -10.94 8.54
N VAL A 122 8.33 -11.85 7.87
CA VAL A 122 6.86 -11.85 7.77
C VAL A 122 6.16 -12.06 9.11
N ASP A 123 6.72 -12.92 9.98
CA ASP A 123 6.17 -13.15 11.32
C ASP A 123 6.11 -11.85 12.12
N ARG A 124 7.21 -11.08 12.08
CA ARG A 124 7.29 -9.77 12.73
C ARG A 124 6.25 -8.80 12.18
N ILE A 125 6.02 -8.79 10.87
CA ILE A 125 4.98 -7.96 10.26
C ILE A 125 3.60 -8.39 10.77
N CYS A 126 3.33 -9.69 10.78
CA CYS A 126 2.04 -10.25 11.21
C CYS A 126 1.75 -9.98 12.68
N ASP A 127 2.76 -10.04 13.55
CA ASP A 127 2.65 -9.73 14.98
C ASP A 127 2.22 -8.28 15.24
N HIS A 128 2.55 -7.34 14.33
CA HIS A 128 2.18 -5.93 14.45
C HIS A 128 0.89 -5.57 13.68
N VAL A 129 0.22 -6.54 13.04
CA VAL A 129 -1.06 -6.27 12.37
C VAL A 129 -2.13 -5.73 13.34
N PRO A 130 -2.31 -6.26 14.56
CA PRO A 130 -3.24 -5.66 15.52
C PRO A 130 -2.96 -4.17 15.79
N GLU A 131 -1.69 -3.81 16.03
CA GLU A 131 -1.29 -2.41 16.24
C GLU A 131 -1.57 -1.54 14.99
N LEU A 132 -1.35 -2.08 13.79
CA LEU A 132 -1.65 -1.38 12.53
C LEU A 132 -3.13 -1.00 12.46
N PHE A 133 -4.02 -1.89 12.89
CA PHE A 133 -5.46 -1.67 12.88
C PHE A 133 -5.96 -0.80 14.03
N ASP A 134 -5.32 -0.86 15.20
CA ASP A 134 -5.57 0.09 16.31
C ASP A 134 -5.26 1.54 15.90
N ASN A 135 -4.31 1.74 14.98
CA ASN A 135 -3.92 3.06 14.44
C ASN A 135 -4.66 3.45 13.16
N LEU A 136 -5.71 2.71 12.78
CA LEU A 136 -6.45 2.95 11.55
C LEU A 136 -7.37 4.18 11.67
N GLY A 137 -7.23 5.13 10.74
CA GLY A 137 -8.07 6.32 10.73
C GLY A 137 -8.20 7.00 9.37
N GLU A 138 -9.01 8.04 9.34
CA GLU A 138 -9.46 8.73 8.11
C GLU A 138 -8.93 10.18 8.00
N THR A 139 -8.14 10.62 8.98
CA THR A 139 -7.65 12.00 9.01
C THR A 139 -6.44 12.23 8.08
N PRO A 140 -6.13 13.48 7.72
CA PRO A 140 -4.95 13.81 6.91
C PRO A 140 -3.63 13.33 7.52
N GLU A 141 -3.56 13.24 8.86
CA GLU A 141 -2.38 12.75 9.55
C GLU A 141 -2.20 11.24 9.39
N HIS A 142 -3.28 10.45 9.41
CA HIS A 142 -3.21 9.01 9.12
C HIS A 142 -2.68 8.76 7.70
N LEU A 143 -3.18 9.52 6.71
CA LEU A 143 -2.71 9.44 5.33
C LEU A 143 -1.22 9.81 5.20
N LYS A 144 -0.77 10.82 5.95
CA LYS A 144 0.65 11.20 6.01
C LYS A 144 1.51 10.11 6.62
N GLN A 145 1.06 9.47 7.69
CA GLN A 145 1.75 8.36 8.33
C GLN A 145 1.83 7.13 7.42
N ALA A 146 0.75 6.82 6.72
CA ALA A 146 0.72 5.79 5.68
C ALA A 146 1.76 6.08 4.58
N ALA A 147 1.77 7.30 4.03
CA ALA A 147 2.75 7.71 3.04
C ALA A 147 4.20 7.60 3.55
N GLN A 148 4.46 7.97 4.80
CA GLN A 148 5.78 7.83 5.44
C GLN A 148 6.20 6.37 5.57
N ALA A 149 5.28 5.47 5.89
CA ALA A 149 5.58 4.05 6.06
C ALA A 149 6.00 3.36 4.75
N MET A 150 5.61 3.90 3.59
CA MET A 150 6.03 3.39 2.28
C MET A 150 7.43 3.85 1.87
N MET A 151 7.97 4.91 2.51
CA MET A 151 9.20 5.56 2.10
C MET A 151 10.44 4.68 2.30
N THR A 152 11.45 4.89 1.46
CA THR A 152 12.78 4.27 1.60
C THR A 152 13.86 5.34 1.72
N THR A 153 14.50 5.69 0.60
CA THR A 153 15.47 6.80 0.49
C THR A 153 14.78 8.15 0.23
N ASP A 154 13.46 8.17 0.21
CA ASP A 154 12.66 9.37 0.08
C ASP A 154 12.96 10.38 1.21
N THR A 155 13.06 11.66 0.86
CA THR A 155 13.27 12.74 1.85
C THR A 155 11.97 13.40 2.33
N PHE A 156 10.86 13.14 1.66
CA PHE A 156 9.52 13.62 2.02
C PHE A 156 8.40 12.70 1.47
N PRO A 157 7.24 12.64 2.14
CA PRO A 157 6.07 11.90 1.65
C PRO A 157 5.43 12.62 0.46
N LYS A 158 4.92 11.86 -0.51
CA LYS A 158 4.32 12.40 -1.74
C LYS A 158 2.83 12.06 -1.76
N ILE A 159 1.99 13.05 -1.54
CA ILE A 159 0.53 12.91 -1.40
C ILE A 159 -0.13 14.01 -2.23
N ILE A 160 -1.22 13.68 -2.92
CA ILE A 160 -2.07 14.65 -3.60
C ILE A 160 -3.53 14.24 -3.47
N SER A 161 -4.40 15.22 -3.21
CA SER A 161 -5.85 15.02 -3.16
C SER A 161 -6.54 16.05 -4.05
N ARG A 162 -7.60 15.64 -4.73
CA ARG A 162 -8.44 16.50 -5.57
C ARG A 162 -9.90 16.12 -5.41
N ARG A 163 -10.78 17.12 -5.41
CA ARG A 163 -12.20 16.94 -5.64
C ARG A 163 -12.52 17.29 -7.08
N VAL A 164 -13.31 16.46 -7.74
CA VAL A 164 -13.69 16.64 -9.14
C VAL A 164 -15.21 16.61 -9.21
N ASN A 165 -15.79 17.59 -9.90
CA ASN A 165 -17.22 17.61 -10.16
C ASN A 165 -17.49 16.82 -11.44
N LEU A 166 -18.31 15.77 -11.33
CA LEU A 166 -18.82 14.99 -12.43
C LEU A 166 -20.34 15.16 -12.50
N ASP A 167 -20.97 14.73 -13.59
CA ASP A 167 -22.43 14.80 -13.74
C ASP A 167 -23.17 14.05 -12.61
N GLY A 168 -22.55 12.99 -12.07
CA GLY A 168 -23.06 12.20 -10.95
C GLY A 168 -22.74 12.72 -9.55
N GLY A 169 -22.10 13.90 -9.44
CA GLY A 169 -21.73 14.52 -8.16
C GLY A 169 -20.24 14.80 -8.01
N THR A 170 -19.85 15.32 -6.83
CA THR A 170 -18.45 15.56 -6.49
C THR A 170 -17.80 14.29 -5.98
N ILE A 171 -16.70 13.87 -6.61
CA ILE A 171 -15.87 12.76 -6.15
C ILE A 171 -14.55 13.27 -5.57
N THR A 172 -13.93 12.45 -4.73
CA THR A 172 -12.58 12.63 -4.21
C THR A 172 -11.63 11.64 -4.86
N LEU A 173 -10.45 12.12 -5.23
CA LEU A 173 -9.32 11.34 -5.72
C LEU A 173 -8.11 11.65 -4.84
N THR A 174 -7.50 10.62 -4.26
CA THR A 174 -6.29 10.77 -3.44
C THR A 174 -5.22 9.79 -3.89
N GLY A 175 -4.07 10.33 -4.24
CA GLY A 175 -2.88 9.60 -4.65
C GLY A 175 -1.77 9.70 -3.61
N VAL A 176 -1.11 8.58 -3.36
CA VAL A 176 0.13 8.49 -2.55
C VAL A 176 1.19 7.78 -3.37
N ALA A 177 2.42 8.27 -3.33
CA ALA A 177 3.52 7.64 -4.03
C ALA A 177 4.81 7.64 -3.19
N LYS A 178 5.70 6.70 -3.52
CA LYS A 178 7.09 6.68 -3.05
C LYS A 178 8.02 6.33 -4.19
N GLY A 179 9.28 6.72 -4.03
CA GLY A 179 10.30 6.55 -5.05
C GLY A 179 11.19 7.78 -5.10
N ALA A 180 12.49 7.57 -4.91
CA ALA A 180 13.51 8.62 -4.98
C ALA A 180 14.79 8.17 -5.70
N ALA A 181 15.03 6.85 -5.78
CA ALA A 181 16.14 6.24 -6.48
C ALA A 181 15.64 4.98 -7.21
N MET A 182 16.43 4.47 -8.16
CA MET A 182 16.07 3.34 -9.02
C MET A 182 14.72 3.56 -9.75
N ILE A 183 14.45 4.82 -10.13
CA ILE A 183 13.28 5.24 -10.90
C ILE A 183 13.69 5.32 -12.38
N ALA A 184 13.12 4.44 -13.18
CA ALA A 184 13.23 4.45 -14.63
C ALA A 184 11.82 4.49 -15.25
N PRO A 185 11.64 5.07 -16.45
CA PRO A 185 10.33 5.35 -17.07
C PRO A 185 9.39 4.14 -17.24
N ASN A 186 9.88 2.91 -17.05
CA ASN A 186 9.09 1.67 -17.10
C ASN A 186 8.76 1.11 -15.70
N MET A 187 8.37 1.97 -14.76
CA MET A 187 7.90 1.59 -13.41
C MET A 187 8.91 0.73 -12.62
N ALA A 188 10.18 1.16 -12.54
CA ALA A 188 11.13 0.55 -11.61
C ALA A 188 10.97 1.16 -10.20
N THR A 189 10.80 0.31 -9.17
CA THR A 189 10.72 0.59 -7.71
C THR A 189 9.79 1.68 -7.17
N MET A 190 9.05 2.37 -8.03
CA MET A 190 7.97 3.28 -7.67
C MET A 190 6.77 2.48 -7.18
N LEU A 191 6.21 2.86 -6.02
CA LEU A 191 4.89 2.39 -5.58
C LEU A 191 3.95 3.58 -5.57
N GLY A 192 2.76 3.38 -6.12
CA GLY A 192 1.69 4.37 -6.14
C GLY A 192 0.36 3.72 -5.76
N VAL A 193 -0.43 4.42 -4.97
CA VAL A 193 -1.79 4.04 -4.60
C VAL A 193 -2.70 5.22 -4.93
N VAL A 194 -3.79 4.95 -5.66
CA VAL A 194 -4.84 5.94 -5.94
C VAL A 194 -6.14 5.38 -5.39
N MET A 195 -6.83 6.19 -4.59
CA MET A 195 -8.12 5.87 -4.00
C MET A 195 -9.16 6.87 -4.49
N SER A 196 -10.39 6.41 -4.69
CA SER A 196 -11.51 7.27 -5.04
C SER A 196 -12.84 6.70 -4.53
N ASP A 197 -13.75 7.60 -4.20
CA ASP A 197 -15.14 7.30 -3.83
C ASP A 197 -16.08 7.29 -5.06
N VAL A 198 -15.51 7.35 -6.27
CA VAL A 198 -16.25 7.18 -7.52
C VAL A 198 -16.66 5.73 -7.72
N LYS A 199 -17.92 5.50 -8.11
CA LYS A 199 -18.41 4.18 -8.50
C LYS A 199 -17.92 3.85 -9.90
N LEU A 200 -17.15 2.78 -10.02
CA LEU A 200 -16.66 2.24 -11.29
C LEU A 200 -17.18 0.83 -11.50
N THR A 201 -17.26 0.41 -12.76
CA THR A 201 -17.33 -0.99 -13.16
C THR A 201 -15.94 -1.46 -13.59
N PRO A 202 -15.58 -2.74 -13.41
CA PRO A 202 -14.28 -3.30 -13.80
C PRO A 202 -13.98 -3.19 -15.30
#